data_AF-A0A6G0W837-F1
#
_entry.id   AF-A0A6G0W837-F1
#
_cell.length_a   1.000
_cell.length_b   1.000
_cell.length_c   1.000
_cell.angle_alpha   90.00
_cell.angle_beta   90.00
_cell.angle_gamma   90.00
#
_symmetry.space_group_name_H-M   'P 1'
#
loop_
_entity.id
_entity.type
_entity.pdbx_description
1 polymer ?
#
loop_
_entity_poly.entity_id
_entity_poly.type
_entity_poly.pdbx_seq_one_letter_code
_entity_poly.pdbx_strand_id
1 'polypeptide(L)'
;MTLPSLLKLDLAFLLHPTTCYFKGCENAVVDGSLKCSFHRHRTQCAIQDCHNQVYARNLCVRHGGKKPCLHEGCTGNARRGDFCTRHGATSYKKVCSEPGCSRVAHARQKCVRHGGGRKCNAQGCETHARTRLGGFCHRHSMQQLHSVDMKA
;
A
#
# COMPACT_ATOMS: atom_id res chain seq x y z
N MET A 1 -58.19 -21.86 20.01
CA MET A 1 -56.95 -22.12 20.79
C MET A 1 -55.77 -21.87 19.86
N THR A 2 -55.30 -20.63 19.84
CA THR A 2 -54.28 -20.12 18.92
C THR A 2 -52.97 -19.97 19.67
N LEU A 3 -52.07 -20.93 19.50
CA LEU A 3 -50.65 -20.73 19.78
C LEU A 3 -50.04 -19.99 18.58
N PRO A 4 -49.35 -18.86 18.78
CA PRO A 4 -48.86 -18.05 17.67
C PRO A 4 -47.72 -18.76 16.96
N SER A 5 -47.78 -18.77 15.62
CA SER A 5 -46.78 -19.29 14.67
C SER A 5 -45.46 -18.49 14.67
N LEU A 6 -45.09 -17.84 15.78
CA LEU A 6 -43.97 -16.90 15.87
C LEU A 6 -42.61 -17.57 16.13
N LEU A 7 -42.55 -18.87 16.42
CA LEU A 7 -41.30 -19.57 16.75
C LEU A 7 -40.54 -20.15 15.53
N LYS A 8 -40.94 -19.83 14.29
CA LYS A 8 -40.18 -20.20 13.08
C LYS A 8 -39.24 -19.11 12.56
N LEU A 9 -39.26 -17.91 13.18
CA LEU A 9 -38.48 -16.75 12.72
C LEU A 9 -37.06 -16.67 13.30
N ASP A 10 -36.70 -17.48 14.30
CA ASP A 10 -35.50 -17.23 15.12
C ASP A 10 -34.34 -18.22 14.97
N LEU A 11 -34.30 -19.05 13.92
CA LEU A 11 -33.15 -19.93 13.65
C LEU A 11 -32.33 -19.51 12.42
N ALA A 12 -32.95 -18.81 11.47
CA ALA A 12 -32.22 -18.23 10.35
C ALA A 12 -31.39 -17.02 10.80
N PHE A 13 -31.90 -16.19 11.72
CA PHE A 13 -31.21 -14.97 12.18
C PHE A 13 -29.92 -15.25 12.98
N LEU A 14 -29.83 -16.42 13.63
CA LEU A 14 -28.69 -16.82 14.47
C LEU A 14 -27.48 -17.37 13.69
N LEU A 15 -27.57 -17.51 12.37
CA LEU A 15 -26.50 -18.05 11.52
C LEU A 15 -25.88 -17.02 10.56
N HIS A 16 -26.37 -15.78 10.56
CA HIS A 16 -25.82 -14.73 9.71
C HIS A 16 -24.63 -14.05 10.40
N PRO A 17 -23.47 -13.95 9.75
CA PRO A 17 -22.31 -13.32 10.35
C PRO A 17 -22.61 -11.84 10.60
N THR A 18 -22.54 -11.41 11.85
CA THR A 18 -22.72 -10.00 12.23
C THR A 18 -21.55 -9.12 11.81
N THR A 19 -20.41 -9.74 11.51
CA THR A 19 -19.17 -9.07 11.12
C THR A 19 -18.79 -9.35 9.67
N CYS A 20 -18.11 -8.39 9.07
CA CYS A 20 -17.68 -8.48 7.69
C CYS A 20 -16.83 -9.73 7.43
N TYR A 21 -17.13 -10.40 6.31
CA TYR A 21 -16.40 -11.59 5.85
C TYR A 21 -14.89 -11.40 5.66
N PHE A 22 -14.37 -10.19 5.51
CA PHE A 22 -12.92 -10.03 5.32
C PHE A 22 -12.16 -10.24 6.64
N LYS A 23 -11.10 -11.06 6.58
CA LYS A 23 -10.26 -11.39 7.74
C LYS A 23 -9.78 -10.12 8.44
N GLY A 24 -10.06 -10.02 9.74
CA GLY A 24 -9.65 -8.89 10.58
C GLY A 24 -10.49 -7.63 10.42
N CYS A 25 -11.64 -7.69 9.73
CA CYS A 25 -12.60 -6.61 9.68
C CYS A 25 -13.68 -6.81 10.73
N GLU A 26 -13.77 -5.88 11.68
CA GLU A 26 -14.75 -5.91 12.78
C GLU A 26 -16.03 -5.13 12.44
N ASN A 27 -16.07 -4.49 11.27
CA ASN A 27 -17.24 -3.72 10.85
C ASN A 27 -18.46 -4.62 10.65
N ALA A 28 -19.63 -4.12 11.02
CA ALA A 28 -20.90 -4.79 10.81
C ALA A 28 -21.17 -5.03 9.32
N VAL A 29 -21.81 -6.16 9.02
CA VAL A 29 -22.32 -6.44 7.67
C VAL A 29 -23.46 -5.49 7.31
N VAL A 30 -23.59 -5.19 6.02
CA VAL A 30 -24.78 -4.51 5.49
C VAL A 30 -25.86 -5.56 5.23
N ASP A 31 -27.13 -5.21 5.46
CA ASP A 31 -28.27 -6.09 5.23
C ASP A 31 -28.24 -6.73 3.83
N GLY A 32 -28.45 -8.05 3.79
CA GLY A 32 -28.38 -8.84 2.55
C GLY A 32 -26.97 -9.03 1.98
N SER A 33 -25.92 -8.67 2.71
CA SER A 33 -24.53 -8.86 2.32
C SER A 33 -23.71 -9.59 3.39
N LEU A 34 -22.62 -10.22 2.97
CA LEU A 34 -21.59 -10.75 3.88
C LEU A 34 -20.49 -9.71 4.16
N LYS A 35 -20.65 -8.46 3.70
CA LYS A 35 -19.62 -7.43 3.72
C LYS A 35 -20.13 -6.14 4.37
N CYS A 36 -19.22 -5.39 4.98
CA CYS A 36 -19.51 -4.03 5.45
C CYS A 36 -19.54 -3.02 4.29
N SER A 37 -20.04 -1.81 4.57
CA SER A 37 -20.11 -0.70 3.62
C SER A 37 -18.74 -0.33 3.01
N PHE A 38 -17.67 -0.40 3.80
CA PHE A 38 -16.30 -0.13 3.34
C PHE A 38 -15.78 -1.21 2.37
N HIS A 39 -16.22 -2.45 2.54
CA HIS A 39 -15.80 -3.59 1.74
C HIS A 39 -16.79 -4.01 0.64
N ARG A 40 -17.87 -3.25 0.42
CA ARG A 40 -18.91 -3.57 -0.59
C ARG A 40 -18.35 -3.85 -1.99
N HIS A 41 -17.34 -3.10 -2.40
CA HIS A 41 -16.68 -3.19 -3.71
C HIS A 41 -15.42 -4.07 -3.72
N ARG A 42 -15.12 -4.74 -2.61
CA ARG A 42 -13.94 -5.59 -2.49
C ARG A 42 -14.33 -7.02 -2.85
N THR A 43 -13.61 -7.59 -3.79
CA THR A 43 -13.82 -8.96 -4.25
C THR A 43 -13.12 -9.94 -3.31
N GLN A 44 -13.83 -11.01 -2.96
CA GLN A 44 -13.32 -12.11 -2.15
C GLN A 44 -12.52 -13.07 -3.02
N CYS A 45 -11.50 -13.69 -2.44
CA CYS A 45 -10.72 -14.73 -3.10
C CYS A 45 -11.63 -15.90 -3.53
N ALA A 46 -11.39 -16.45 -4.71
CA ALA A 46 -12.21 -17.53 -5.29
C ALA A 46 -12.02 -18.90 -4.61
N ILE A 47 -10.99 -19.06 -3.77
CA ILE A 47 -10.82 -20.29 -2.98
C ILE A 47 -11.87 -20.30 -1.87
N GLN A 48 -12.57 -21.43 -1.73
CA GLN A 48 -13.58 -21.63 -0.72
C GLN A 48 -13.06 -21.28 0.68
N ASP A 49 -13.93 -20.64 1.48
CA ASP A 49 -13.65 -20.24 2.86
C ASP A 49 -12.43 -19.30 3.01
N CYS A 50 -12.03 -18.64 1.91
CA CYS A 50 -10.97 -17.64 1.94
C CYS A 50 -11.48 -16.22 2.19
N HIS A 51 -11.28 -15.77 3.41
CA HIS A 51 -11.65 -14.46 3.91
C HIS A 51 -10.69 -13.32 3.46
N ASN A 52 -9.84 -13.55 2.45
CA ASN A 52 -8.90 -12.55 1.96
C ASN A 52 -9.42 -11.84 0.71
N GLN A 53 -9.02 -10.58 0.53
CA GLN A 53 -9.28 -9.84 -0.70
C GLN A 53 -8.48 -10.38 -1.88
N VAL A 54 -9.10 -10.37 -3.06
CA VAL A 54 -8.42 -10.58 -4.35
C VAL A 54 -7.28 -9.58 -4.53
N TYR A 55 -6.13 -10.09 -4.93
CA TYR A 55 -5.03 -9.28 -5.45
C TYR A 55 -5.07 -9.23 -6.99
N ALA A 56 -5.12 -10.41 -7.63
CA ALA A 56 -5.25 -10.55 -9.08
C ALA A 56 -5.77 -11.95 -9.43
N ARG A 57 -6.31 -12.14 -10.65
CA ARG A 57 -6.82 -13.43 -11.14
C ARG A 57 -7.85 -14.08 -10.20
N ASN A 58 -8.69 -13.27 -9.55
CA ASN A 58 -9.66 -13.71 -8.54
C ASN A 58 -9.04 -14.40 -7.30
N LEU A 59 -7.72 -14.29 -7.09
CA LEU A 59 -7.01 -14.94 -6.00
C LEU A 59 -6.32 -13.92 -5.10
N CYS A 60 -6.26 -14.21 -3.80
CA CYS A 60 -5.46 -13.44 -2.86
C CYS A 60 -3.97 -13.78 -2.99
N VAL A 61 -3.09 -13.03 -2.32
CA VAL A 61 -1.64 -13.27 -2.36
C VAL A 61 -1.27 -14.70 -1.96
N ARG A 62 -1.90 -15.24 -0.91
CA ARG A 62 -1.63 -16.60 -0.42
C ARG A 62 -2.09 -17.69 -1.39
N HIS A 63 -3.12 -17.42 -2.18
CA HIS A 63 -3.67 -18.38 -3.14
C HIS A 63 -3.19 -18.11 -4.57
N GLY A 64 -2.01 -17.51 -4.74
CA GLY A 64 -1.39 -17.35 -6.06
C GLY A 64 -1.83 -16.11 -6.83
N GLY A 65 -2.51 -15.14 -6.21
CA GLY A 65 -2.78 -13.84 -6.81
C GLY A 65 -1.48 -13.06 -7.11
N LYS A 66 -0.42 -13.29 -6.33
CA LYS A 66 0.90 -12.70 -6.55
C LYS A 66 1.91 -13.79 -6.93
N LYS A 67 2.77 -13.49 -7.91
CA LYS A 67 3.81 -14.43 -8.36
C LYS A 67 4.84 -14.65 -7.24
N PRO A 68 5.28 -15.89 -6.97
CA PRO A 68 6.39 -16.16 -6.06
C PRO A 68 7.71 -15.66 -6.66
N CYS A 69 8.72 -15.53 -5.82
CA CYS A 69 10.09 -15.27 -6.25
C CYS A 69 10.69 -16.53 -6.87
N LEU A 70 11.29 -16.44 -8.06
CA LEU A 70 11.93 -17.57 -8.75
C LEU A 70 13.33 -17.95 -8.20
N HIS A 71 13.76 -17.36 -7.09
CA HIS A 71 15.05 -17.71 -6.48
C HIS A 71 14.86 -18.96 -5.62
N GLU A 72 15.74 -19.94 -5.77
CA GLU A 72 15.66 -21.20 -5.05
C GLU A 72 15.61 -21.00 -3.53
N GLY A 73 14.71 -21.73 -2.87
CA GLY A 73 14.48 -21.61 -1.42
C GLY A 73 13.82 -20.30 -0.96
N CYS A 74 13.46 -19.37 -1.85
CA CYS A 74 12.81 -18.12 -1.46
C CYS A 74 11.31 -18.28 -1.25
N THR A 75 10.82 -17.99 -0.04
CA THR A 75 9.38 -17.94 0.29
C THR A 75 8.73 -16.58 0.00
N GLY A 76 9.51 -15.63 -0.55
CA GLY A 76 9.05 -14.29 -0.85
C GLY A 76 8.25 -14.19 -2.15
N ASN A 77 7.49 -13.11 -2.30
CA ASN A 77 6.77 -12.80 -3.54
C ASN A 77 7.58 -11.89 -4.45
N ALA A 78 7.47 -12.10 -5.77
CA ALA A 78 8.06 -11.22 -6.77
C ALA A 78 7.53 -9.79 -6.64
N ARG A 79 8.39 -8.80 -6.95
CA ARG A 79 8.01 -7.38 -6.93
C ARG A 79 8.23 -6.71 -8.28
N ARG A 80 9.33 -7.02 -8.96
CA ARG A 80 9.60 -6.60 -10.35
C ARG A 80 10.16 -7.81 -11.11
N GLY A 81 9.59 -8.08 -12.29
CA GLY A 81 9.87 -9.32 -13.01
C GLY A 81 9.54 -10.53 -12.13
N ASP A 82 10.50 -11.45 -12.07
CA ASP A 82 10.33 -12.77 -11.46
C ASP A 82 10.85 -12.89 -10.03
N PHE A 83 11.39 -11.81 -9.47
CA PHE A 83 12.10 -11.86 -8.20
C PHE A 83 11.61 -10.85 -7.17
N CYS A 84 11.81 -11.19 -5.89
CA CYS A 84 11.49 -10.32 -4.76
C CYS A 84 12.49 -9.17 -4.62
N THR A 85 12.32 -8.27 -3.65
CA THR A 85 13.25 -7.15 -3.44
C THR A 85 14.67 -7.57 -3.06
N ARG A 86 14.85 -8.78 -2.52
CA ARG A 86 16.15 -9.33 -2.12
C ARG A 86 16.89 -10.00 -3.28
N HIS A 87 16.15 -10.61 -4.21
CA HIS A 87 16.70 -11.44 -5.29
C HIS A 87 16.50 -10.85 -6.68
N GLY A 88 15.68 -9.81 -6.80
CA GLY A 88 15.53 -9.11 -8.06
C GLY A 88 16.75 -8.28 -8.35
N ALA A 89 16.97 -8.01 -9.64
CA ALA A 89 18.02 -7.12 -10.09
C ALA A 89 17.99 -5.88 -9.18
N THR A 90 19.05 -5.73 -8.39
CA THR A 90 19.29 -4.49 -7.71
C THR A 90 19.30 -3.44 -8.81
N SER A 91 18.43 -2.43 -8.72
CA SER A 91 18.66 -1.24 -9.55
C SER A 91 20.06 -0.83 -9.16
N TYR A 92 21.05 -1.07 -10.02
CA TYR A 92 22.44 -0.74 -9.75
C TYR A 92 22.41 0.75 -9.41
N LYS A 93 22.53 1.05 -8.12
CA LYS A 93 22.46 2.42 -7.67
C LYS A 93 23.74 3.01 -8.18
N LYS A 94 23.65 3.79 -9.26
CA LYS A 94 24.81 4.43 -9.86
C LYS A 94 25.58 5.14 -8.75
N VAL A 95 26.89 4.99 -8.74
CA VAL A 95 27.75 5.65 -7.75
C VAL A 95 28.01 7.07 -8.24
N CYS A 96 28.29 7.98 -7.30
CA CYS A 96 28.67 9.35 -7.61
C CYS A 96 29.85 9.38 -8.59
N SER A 97 29.76 10.20 -9.62
CA SER A 97 30.80 10.38 -10.63
C SER A 97 32.04 11.14 -10.13
N GLU A 98 32.13 11.45 -8.83
CA GLU A 98 33.29 12.17 -8.27
C GLU A 98 34.36 11.16 -7.88
N PRO A 99 35.63 11.38 -8.25
CA PRO A 99 36.74 10.47 -7.90
C PRO A 99 36.78 10.16 -6.40
N GLY A 100 36.88 8.87 -6.06
CA GLY A 100 36.92 8.41 -4.67
C GLY A 100 35.60 8.46 -3.89
N CYS A 101 34.48 8.85 -4.50
CA CYS A 101 33.19 8.91 -3.82
C CYS A 101 32.36 7.62 -3.99
N SER A 102 32.20 6.82 -2.93
CA SER A 102 31.37 5.60 -2.94
C SER A 102 29.87 5.82 -2.72
N ARG A 103 29.42 7.07 -2.55
CA ARG A 103 28.01 7.39 -2.27
C ARG A 103 27.14 7.22 -3.52
N VAL A 104 25.87 6.87 -3.29
CA VAL A 104 24.86 6.72 -4.34
C VAL A 104 24.60 8.06 -5.06
N ALA A 105 24.59 8.01 -6.38
CA ALA A 105 24.18 9.09 -7.25
C ALA A 105 22.66 9.25 -7.28
N HIS A 106 22.23 10.50 -7.35
CA HIS A 106 20.85 10.91 -7.54
C HIS A 106 20.71 11.59 -8.90
N ALA A 107 20.48 12.91 -8.93
CA ALA A 107 20.52 13.68 -10.17
C ALA A 107 21.96 13.89 -10.66
N ARG A 108 22.13 14.11 -11.96
CA ARG A 108 23.42 14.51 -12.57
C ARG A 108 24.58 13.55 -12.31
N GLN A 109 24.30 12.26 -12.05
CA GLN A 109 25.30 11.25 -11.66
C GLN A 109 26.10 11.59 -10.39
N LYS A 110 25.64 12.53 -9.56
CA LYS A 110 26.34 12.94 -8.33
C LYS A 110 25.53 12.56 -7.09
N CYS A 111 26.21 12.35 -5.95
CA CYS A 111 25.55 12.17 -4.66
C CYS A 111 25.08 13.52 -4.10
N VAL A 112 24.22 13.53 -3.08
CA VAL A 112 23.67 14.77 -2.49
C VAL A 112 24.75 15.83 -2.19
N ARG A 113 25.86 15.43 -1.54
CA ARG A 113 26.98 16.33 -1.21
C ARG A 113 27.68 16.92 -2.43
N HIS A 114 27.79 16.15 -3.52
CA HIS A 114 28.46 16.59 -4.75
C HIS A 114 27.47 17.20 -5.76
N GLY A 115 26.24 17.53 -5.34
CA GLY A 115 25.25 18.19 -6.20
C GLY A 115 24.17 17.25 -6.74
N GLY A 116 24.06 16.02 -6.30
CA GLY A 116 22.93 15.15 -6.63
C GLY A 116 21.60 15.59 -6.04
N GLY A 117 21.63 16.42 -5.00
CA GLY A 117 20.47 16.92 -4.28
C GLY A 117 19.91 18.19 -4.91
N ARG A 118 18.58 18.36 -4.84
CA ARG A 118 17.93 19.64 -5.14
C ARG A 118 18.06 20.56 -3.93
N LYS A 119 18.34 21.85 -4.14
CA LYS A 119 18.31 22.85 -3.06
C LYS A 119 16.86 23.21 -2.73
N CYS A 120 16.63 23.64 -1.50
CA CYS A 120 15.35 24.21 -1.11
C CYS A 120 15.11 25.52 -1.89
N ASN A 121 13.89 25.73 -2.37
CA ASN A 121 13.50 26.96 -3.09
C ASN A 121 13.28 28.18 -2.19
N ALA A 122 13.31 28.01 -0.86
CA ALA A 122 13.16 29.14 0.05
C ALA A 122 14.44 29.98 0.04
N GLN A 123 14.30 31.30 -0.03
CA GLN A 123 15.43 32.21 -0.02
C GLN A 123 16.30 32.01 1.23
N GLY A 124 17.63 32.05 1.03
CA GLY A 124 18.62 31.84 2.09
C GLY A 124 18.69 30.41 2.65
N CYS A 125 17.94 29.45 2.09
CA CYS A 125 17.95 28.09 2.60
C CYS A 125 18.96 27.20 1.89
N GLU A 126 20.00 26.77 2.63
CA GLU A 126 21.03 25.87 2.10
C GLU A 126 20.66 24.39 2.19
N THR A 127 19.55 24.07 2.86
CA THR A 127 19.13 22.67 3.03
C THR A 127 18.59 22.07 1.73
N HIS A 128 18.64 20.75 1.62
CA HIS A 128 18.13 20.05 0.45
C HIS A 128 16.61 19.88 0.48
N ALA A 129 16.00 20.03 -0.69
CA ALA A 129 14.61 19.71 -0.90
C ALA A 129 14.37 18.20 -0.73
N ARG A 130 13.31 17.82 0.00
CA ARG A 130 12.95 16.41 0.22
C ARG A 130 11.75 15.98 -0.61
N THR A 131 10.87 16.91 -0.95
CA THR A 131 9.65 16.62 -1.70
C THR A 131 9.90 16.74 -3.20
N ARG A 132 9.49 15.72 -3.97
CA ARG A 132 9.64 15.71 -5.43
C ARG A 132 8.88 16.84 -6.14
N LEU A 133 7.66 17.16 -5.69
CA LEU A 133 6.84 18.20 -6.30
C LEU A 133 7.09 19.61 -5.73
N GLY A 134 7.49 19.74 -4.46
CA GLY A 134 7.55 21.04 -3.81
C GLY A 134 8.87 21.81 -3.99
N GLY A 135 10.00 21.14 -4.23
CA GLY A 135 11.29 21.85 -4.23
C GLY A 135 11.67 22.46 -2.87
N PHE A 136 10.96 22.13 -1.80
CA PHE A 136 11.21 22.61 -0.44
C PHE A 136 11.79 21.51 0.46
N CYS A 137 12.59 21.91 1.44
CA CYS A 137 13.03 21.03 2.53
C CYS A 137 11.86 20.72 3.46
N HIS A 138 12.03 19.78 4.38
CA HIS A 138 10.96 19.37 5.29
C HIS A 138 10.36 20.54 6.10
N ARG A 139 11.19 21.47 6.57
CA ARG A 139 10.74 22.65 7.32
C ARG A 139 9.88 23.55 6.44
N HIS A 140 10.37 23.88 5.25
CA HIS A 140 9.69 24.82 4.36
C HIS A 140 8.53 24.17 3.60
N SER A 141 8.50 22.84 3.42
CA SER A 141 7.33 22.17 2.82
C SER A 141 6.10 22.26 3.71
N MET A 142 6.26 22.27 5.03
CA MET A 142 5.14 22.47 5.96
C MET A 142 4.65 23.92 5.96
N GLN A 143 5.57 24.88 5.82
CA GLN A 143 5.24 26.31 5.78
C GLN A 143 4.54 26.74 4.49
N GLN A 144 4.87 26.10 3.36
CA GLN A 144 4.29 26.41 2.05
C GLN A 144 2.91 25.75 1.83
N LEU A 145 2.51 24.77 2.64
CA LEU A 145 1.15 24.25 2.61
C LEU A 145 0.15 25.25 3.24
N HIS A 146 0.57 26.04 4.23
CA HIS A 146 -0.30 27.02 4.88
C HIS A 146 -0.50 28.32 4.07
N SER A 147 0.29 28.57 3.02
CA SER A 147 0.15 29.76 2.18
C SER A 147 -0.79 29.58 0.99
N VAL A 148 -1.15 28.34 0.64
CA VAL A 148 -2.09 28.05 -0.45
C VAL A 148 -3.55 28.08 0.03
N ASP A 149 -3.80 27.82 1.30
CA ASP A 149 -5.15 27.79 1.90
C ASP A 149 -5.72 29.18 2.26
N MET A 150 -4.98 30.27 2.01
CA MET A 150 -5.41 31.67 2.27
C MET A 150 -5.79 32.44 0.98
N LYS A 151 -5.97 31.72 -0.14
CA LYS A 151 -6.42 32.28 -1.42
C LYS A 151 -7.54 31.46 -2.07
N ALA A 152 -8.44 30.90 -1.27
CA ALA A 152 -9.71 30.34 -1.71
C ALA A 152 -10.87 31.14 -1.13
#